data_AF-A0A2N2LJR9-F1
#
_entry.id   AF-A0A2N2LJR9-F1
#
_cell.length_a   1.000
_cell.length_b   1.000
_cell.length_c   1.000
_cell.angle_alpha   90.00
_cell.angle_beta   90.00
_cell.angle_gamma   90.00
#
_symmetry.space_group_name_H-M   'P 1'
#
loop_
_entity.id
_entity.type
_entity.pdbx_description
1 polymer ?
#
loop_
_entity_poly.entity_id
_entity_poly.type
_entity_poly.pdbx_seq_one_letter_code
_entity_poly.pdbx_strand_id
1 'polypeptide(L)'
;MAAEDKQTGYVDLLKKVRRFSIIPKDDPKQALRIQRFFVASAAYALNVGLSYAAYVWGAMEWQAIAGFMILIPAINIILYITFRTGLNLKFADPSLTIIQMCAAIFVTMFGMYFANESRGVLLMVYILILIFGIYKLNTRSFLYVSVFTLVTYGIDIAILRHFRAENVNLNIEYLQWLVLSLVLIAFSIIGGHISSLRKNLRISQSELEKSVATIKEMSIRDELTGVYNRRHLMELLEHEHHRISRGI
;
A
#
# COMPACT_ATOMS: atom_id res chain seq x y z
N MET A 1 -29.36 -6.07 -39.92
CA MET A 1 -28.01 -5.48 -40.03
C MET A 1 -27.83 -4.19 -39.23
N ALA A 2 -28.76 -3.22 -39.26
CA ALA A 2 -28.66 -1.97 -38.48
C ALA A 2 -28.91 -2.09 -36.95
N ALA A 3 -29.54 -3.19 -36.49
CA ALA A 3 -29.83 -3.41 -35.07
C ALA A 3 -28.65 -4.03 -34.30
N GLU A 4 -27.85 -4.90 -34.93
CA GLU A 4 -26.64 -5.49 -34.33
C GLU A 4 -25.53 -4.45 -34.11
N ASP A 5 -25.42 -3.45 -34.99
CA ASP A 5 -24.40 -2.39 -34.91
C ASP A 5 -24.66 -1.43 -33.72
N LYS A 6 -25.93 -1.09 -33.47
CA LYS A 6 -26.34 -0.31 -32.30
C LYS A 6 -26.12 -1.04 -30.97
N GLN A 7 -26.34 -2.35 -30.96
CA GLN A 7 -26.19 -3.19 -29.76
C GLN A 7 -24.71 -3.39 -29.40
N THR A 8 -23.85 -3.50 -30.41
CA THR A 8 -22.38 -3.56 -30.26
C THR A 8 -21.82 -2.24 -29.71
N GLY A 9 -22.27 -1.10 -30.23
CA GLY A 9 -21.89 0.23 -29.72
C GLY A 9 -22.34 0.50 -28.29
N TYR A 10 -23.53 0.03 -27.89
CA TYR A 10 -24.03 0.14 -26.51
C TYR A 10 -23.21 -0.70 -25.52
N VAL A 11 -22.86 -1.93 -25.89
CA VAL A 11 -22.01 -2.81 -25.08
C VAL A 11 -20.60 -2.23 -24.93
N ASP A 12 -20.07 -1.60 -25.99
CA ASP A 12 -18.75 -0.99 -25.97
C ASP A 12 -18.73 0.31 -25.16
N LEU A 13 -19.80 1.12 -25.23
CA LEU A 13 -20.02 2.27 -24.35
C LEU A 13 -20.19 1.86 -22.89
N LEU A 14 -20.95 0.79 -22.60
CA LEU A 14 -21.10 0.27 -21.24
C LEU A 14 -19.78 -0.31 -20.71
N LYS A 15 -18.97 -0.97 -21.55
CA LYS A 15 -17.59 -1.37 -21.21
C LYS A 15 -16.70 -0.15 -20.93
N LYS A 16 -16.84 0.92 -21.72
CA LYS A 16 -16.07 2.17 -21.56
C LYS A 16 -16.47 2.90 -20.28
N VAL A 17 -17.76 3.03 -19.99
CA VAL A 17 -18.30 3.61 -18.74
C VAL A 17 -17.95 2.75 -17.53
N ARG A 18 -17.98 1.42 -17.66
CA ARG A 18 -17.52 0.49 -16.62
C ARG A 18 -15.99 0.56 -16.39
N ARG A 19 -15.20 0.86 -17.43
CA ARG A 19 -13.77 1.22 -17.33
C ARG A 19 -13.54 2.58 -16.63
N PHE A 20 -14.52 3.48 -16.66
CA PHE A 20 -14.51 4.80 -16.02
C PHE A 20 -15.11 4.80 -14.61
N SER A 21 -15.40 3.63 -14.02
CA SER A 21 -15.70 3.58 -12.59
C SER A 21 -14.47 4.00 -11.78
N ILE A 22 -14.68 4.85 -10.77
CA ILE A 22 -13.63 5.33 -9.84
C ILE A 22 -12.80 4.17 -9.27
N ILE A 23 -13.40 2.98 -9.19
CA ILE A 23 -12.76 1.71 -8.86
C ILE A 23 -12.95 0.74 -10.06
N PRO A 24 -11.87 0.34 -10.76
CA PRO A 24 -11.94 -0.63 -11.84
C PRO A 24 -12.51 -1.95 -11.33
N LYS A 25 -13.68 -2.36 -11.83
CA LYS A 25 -14.33 -3.64 -11.44
C LYS A 25 -13.78 -4.86 -12.18
N ASP A 26 -12.86 -4.67 -13.12
CA ASP A 26 -12.36 -5.74 -13.99
C ASP A 26 -11.20 -6.54 -13.38
N ASP A 27 -10.47 -5.99 -12.39
CA ASP A 27 -9.43 -6.71 -11.64
C ASP A 27 -9.58 -6.45 -10.12
N PRO A 28 -10.00 -7.46 -9.32
CA PRO A 28 -10.19 -7.31 -7.88
C PRO A 28 -8.88 -6.95 -7.15
N LYS A 29 -7.71 -7.33 -7.68
CA LYS A 29 -6.41 -6.96 -7.11
C LYS A 29 -6.10 -5.49 -7.36
N GLN A 30 -6.48 -4.95 -8.51
CA GLN A 30 -6.31 -3.53 -8.83
C GLN A 30 -7.29 -2.65 -8.04
N ALA A 31 -8.54 -3.09 -7.88
CA ALA A 31 -9.52 -2.44 -7.02
C ALA A 31 -9.03 -2.30 -5.57
N LEU A 32 -8.48 -3.38 -5.00
CA LEU A 32 -7.91 -3.36 -3.64
C LEU A 32 -6.71 -2.41 -3.52
N ARG A 33 -5.90 -2.26 -4.56
CA ARG A 33 -4.77 -1.31 -4.58
C ARG A 33 -5.26 0.14 -4.56
N ILE A 34 -6.31 0.44 -5.33
CA ILE A 34 -6.93 1.78 -5.37
C ILE A 34 -7.62 2.10 -4.04
N GLN A 35 -8.33 1.15 -3.43
CA GLN A 35 -8.91 1.33 -2.10
C GLN A 35 -7.83 1.67 -1.06
N ARG A 36 -6.70 0.96 -1.10
CA ARG A 36 -5.55 1.24 -0.22
C ARG A 36 -4.91 2.60 -0.50
N PHE A 37 -4.85 3.01 -1.77
CA PHE A 37 -4.42 4.36 -2.14
C PHE A 37 -5.35 5.42 -1.55
N PHE A 38 -6.66 5.22 -1.55
CA PHE A 38 -7.59 6.13 -0.88
C PHE A 38 -7.37 6.21 0.64
N VAL A 39 -7.06 5.08 1.29
CA VAL A 39 -6.66 5.10 2.71
C VAL A 39 -5.37 5.92 2.91
N ALA A 40 -4.39 5.80 2.01
CA ALA A 40 -3.19 6.65 2.05
C ALA A 40 -3.52 8.13 1.81
N SER A 41 -4.45 8.43 0.90
CA SER A 41 -4.92 9.80 0.62
C SER A 41 -5.57 10.46 1.85
N ALA A 42 -6.28 9.67 2.67
CA ALA A 42 -6.84 10.15 3.93
C ALA A 42 -5.75 10.57 4.94
N ALA A 43 -4.58 9.93 4.93
CA ALA A 43 -3.45 10.35 5.77
C ALA A 43 -2.91 11.73 5.36
N TYR A 44 -2.93 12.07 4.07
CA TYR A 44 -2.62 13.43 3.62
C TYR A 44 -3.66 14.46 4.10
N ALA A 45 -4.95 14.09 4.10
CA ALA A 45 -5.99 14.97 4.64
C ALA A 45 -5.81 15.22 6.15
N LEU A 46 -5.41 14.19 6.91
CA LEU A 46 -5.03 14.35 8.32
C LEU A 46 -3.83 15.27 8.49
N ASN A 47 -2.82 15.17 7.64
CA ASN A 47 -1.65 16.07 7.66
C ASN A 47 -2.08 17.53 7.41
N VAL A 48 -2.93 17.79 6.41
CA VAL A 48 -3.47 19.13 6.15
C VAL A 48 -4.28 19.63 7.34
N GLY A 49 -5.12 18.79 7.94
CA GLY A 49 -5.91 19.15 9.12
C GLY A 49 -5.05 19.50 10.32
N LEU A 50 -4.00 18.72 10.59
CA LEU A 50 -3.04 18.97 11.67
C LEU A 50 -2.26 20.28 11.42
N SER A 51 -1.85 20.50 10.19
CA SER A 51 -1.13 21.71 9.77
C SER A 51 -2.02 22.96 9.83
N TYR A 52 -3.30 22.83 9.49
CA TYR A 52 -4.29 23.89 9.64
C TYR A 52 -4.56 24.21 11.11
N ALA A 53 -4.67 23.20 11.97
CA ALA A 53 -4.78 23.42 13.42
C ALA A 53 -3.54 24.12 13.98
N ALA A 54 -2.34 23.73 13.53
CA ALA A 54 -1.09 24.39 13.90
C ALA A 54 -1.02 25.86 13.44
N TYR A 55 -1.59 26.17 12.27
CA TYR A 55 -1.74 27.55 11.78
C TYR A 55 -2.68 28.39 12.65
N VAL A 56 -3.83 27.83 13.07
CA VAL A 56 -4.78 28.53 13.96
C VAL A 56 -4.12 28.88 15.31
N TRP A 57 -3.20 28.05 15.79
CA TRP A 57 -2.40 28.32 16.99
C TRP A 57 -1.15 29.19 16.75
N GLY A 58 -0.96 29.72 15.53
CA GLY A 58 0.16 30.60 15.19
C GLY A 58 1.52 29.89 15.06
N ALA A 59 1.54 28.56 15.09
CA ALA A 59 2.77 27.78 15.09
C ALA A 59 3.26 27.37 13.68
N MET A 60 2.47 27.69 12.65
CA MET A 60 2.75 27.35 11.24
C MET A 60 2.42 28.55 10.34
N GLU A 61 3.21 28.76 9.29
CA GLU A 61 2.98 29.85 8.34
C GLU A 61 1.92 29.48 7.30
N TRP A 62 1.15 30.47 6.81
CA TRP A 62 0.14 30.28 5.77
C TRP A 62 0.71 29.71 4.46
N GLN A 63 1.97 30.03 4.16
CA GLN A 63 2.68 29.56 2.96
C GLN A 63 2.72 28.02 2.90
N ALA A 64 2.81 27.36 4.06
CA ALA A 64 2.80 25.90 4.14
C ALA A 64 1.46 25.31 3.68
N ILE A 65 0.35 25.91 4.14
CA ILE A 65 -1.01 25.48 3.77
C ILE A 65 -1.25 25.70 2.28
N ALA A 66 -0.85 26.85 1.75
CA ALA A 66 -0.95 27.14 0.32
C ALA A 66 -0.16 26.12 -0.52
N GLY A 67 1.07 25.78 -0.10
CA GLY A 67 1.87 24.75 -0.75
C GLY A 67 1.22 23.38 -0.70
N PHE A 68 0.62 23.00 0.43
CA PHE A 68 -0.12 21.73 0.56
C PHE A 68 -1.35 21.64 -0.34
N MET A 69 -2.08 22.73 -0.51
CA MET A 69 -3.24 22.80 -1.40
C MET A 69 -2.87 22.50 -2.87
N ILE A 70 -1.61 22.70 -3.26
CA ILE A 70 -1.12 22.42 -4.61
C ILE A 70 -0.43 21.04 -4.66
N LEU A 71 0.51 20.80 -3.76
CA LEU A 71 1.41 19.65 -3.79
C LEU A 71 0.66 18.33 -3.55
N ILE A 72 -0.26 18.30 -2.59
CA ILE A 72 -0.99 17.08 -2.22
C ILE A 72 -1.93 16.63 -3.33
N PRO A 73 -2.79 17.51 -3.90
CA PRO A 73 -3.61 17.12 -5.06
C PRO A 73 -2.76 16.71 -6.25
N ALA A 74 -1.68 17.43 -6.57
CA ALA A 74 -0.81 17.08 -7.69
C ALA A 74 -0.24 15.65 -7.56
N ILE A 75 0.30 15.31 -6.38
CA ILE A 75 0.83 13.95 -6.11
C ILE A 75 -0.29 12.90 -6.20
N ASN A 76 -1.45 13.15 -5.59
CA ASN A 76 -2.55 12.21 -5.61
C ASN A 76 -3.12 11.99 -7.03
N ILE A 77 -3.21 13.04 -7.85
CA ILE A 77 -3.65 12.96 -9.25
C ILE A 77 -2.65 12.13 -10.06
N ILE A 78 -1.34 12.40 -9.94
CA ILE A 78 -0.30 11.64 -10.66
C ILE A 78 -0.37 10.14 -10.30
N LEU A 79 -0.48 9.83 -9.00
CA LEU A 79 -0.61 8.46 -8.53
C LEU A 79 -1.90 7.81 -9.02
N TYR A 80 -3.03 8.52 -8.95
CA TYR A 80 -4.33 8.02 -9.42
C TYR A 80 -4.30 7.70 -10.93
N ILE A 81 -3.74 8.59 -11.75
CA ILE A 81 -3.56 8.36 -13.18
C ILE A 81 -2.68 7.13 -13.41
N THR A 82 -1.60 6.96 -12.64
CA THR A 82 -0.70 5.80 -12.73
C THR A 82 -1.42 4.49 -12.37
N PHE A 83 -2.28 4.49 -11.35
CA PHE A 83 -3.11 3.33 -11.00
C PHE A 83 -4.17 3.03 -12.05
N ARG A 84 -4.79 4.04 -12.64
CA ARG A 84 -5.86 3.86 -13.64
C ARG A 84 -5.30 3.41 -14.99
N THR A 85 -4.19 3.96 -15.42
CA THR A 85 -3.50 3.53 -16.66
C THR A 85 -2.90 2.13 -16.58
N GLY A 86 -2.81 1.54 -15.37
CA GLY A 86 -2.18 0.24 -15.17
C GLY A 86 -0.65 0.30 -15.26
N LEU A 87 -0.06 1.50 -15.36
CA LEU A 87 1.39 1.72 -15.36
C LEU A 87 2.02 1.18 -14.07
N ASN A 88 1.28 1.22 -12.96
CA ASN A 88 1.70 0.61 -11.69
C ASN A 88 2.10 -0.87 -11.84
N LEU A 89 1.47 -1.63 -12.73
CA LEU A 89 1.77 -3.05 -12.94
C LEU A 89 3.16 -3.31 -13.55
N LYS A 90 3.76 -2.31 -14.19
CA LYS A 90 5.11 -2.42 -14.76
C LYS A 90 6.22 -2.25 -13.72
N PHE A 91 5.89 -1.73 -12.54
CA PHE A 91 6.86 -1.54 -11.46
C PHE A 91 7.00 -2.81 -10.59
N ALA A 92 8.17 -2.97 -9.97
CA ALA A 92 8.46 -4.09 -9.06
C ALA A 92 7.51 -4.16 -7.86
N ASP A 93 7.00 -3.01 -7.38
CA ASP A 93 5.87 -2.93 -6.45
C ASP A 93 4.63 -2.38 -7.17
N PRO A 94 3.68 -3.23 -7.56
CA PRO A 94 2.45 -2.81 -8.24
C PRO A 94 1.53 -1.92 -7.41
N SER A 95 1.82 -1.79 -6.12
CA SER A 95 1.07 -0.91 -5.22
C SER A 95 1.76 0.41 -4.92
N LEU A 96 2.95 0.63 -5.48
CA LEU A 96 3.73 1.88 -5.39
C LEU A 96 3.83 2.41 -3.95
N THR A 97 3.89 1.51 -2.96
CA THR A 97 3.78 1.87 -1.53
C THR A 97 4.99 2.69 -1.12
N ILE A 98 6.19 2.30 -1.56
CA ILE A 98 7.43 3.04 -1.29
C ILE A 98 7.36 4.44 -1.90
N ILE A 99 6.87 4.57 -3.14
CA ILE A 99 6.74 5.88 -3.81
C ILE A 99 5.74 6.77 -3.05
N GLN A 100 4.61 6.20 -2.61
CA GLN A 100 3.64 6.92 -1.79
C GLN A 100 4.22 7.39 -0.46
N MET A 101 5.02 6.55 0.22
CA MET A 101 5.69 6.92 1.47
C MET A 101 6.75 8.01 1.23
N CYS A 102 7.60 7.88 0.21
CA CYS A 102 8.58 8.90 -0.14
C CYS A 102 7.91 10.23 -0.50
N ALA A 103 6.81 10.21 -1.25
CA ALA A 103 6.03 11.41 -1.55
C ALA A 103 5.44 12.03 -0.27
N ALA A 104 4.94 11.23 0.67
CA ALA A 104 4.42 11.71 1.94
C ALA A 104 5.53 12.33 2.81
N ILE A 105 6.73 11.71 2.81
CA ILE A 105 7.93 12.23 3.48
C ILE A 105 8.33 13.58 2.88
N PHE A 106 8.35 13.71 1.55
CA PHE A 106 8.66 14.98 0.88
C PHE A 106 7.65 16.08 1.23
N VAL A 107 6.35 15.77 1.22
CA VAL A 107 5.31 16.73 1.62
C VAL A 107 5.50 17.13 3.09
N THR A 108 5.78 16.17 3.96
CA THR A 108 5.99 16.43 5.39
C THR A 108 7.23 17.31 5.61
N MET A 109 8.33 17.04 4.90
CA MET A 109 9.55 17.86 4.90
C MET A 109 9.25 19.29 4.46
N PHE A 110 8.48 19.47 3.38
CA PHE A 110 8.06 20.80 2.94
C PHE A 110 7.28 21.55 4.04
N GLY A 111 6.37 20.86 4.74
CA GLY A 111 5.67 21.42 5.89
C GLY A 111 6.59 21.80 7.06
N MET A 112 7.60 20.97 7.31
CA MET A 112 8.52 21.10 8.44
C MET A 112 9.41 22.34 8.30
N TYR A 113 9.76 22.71 7.07
CA TYR A 113 10.48 23.95 6.78
C TYR A 113 9.72 25.20 7.26
N PHE A 114 8.39 25.24 7.06
CA PHE A 114 7.52 26.37 7.44
C PHE A 114 6.87 26.23 8.83
N ALA A 115 7.14 25.14 9.54
CA ALA A 115 6.75 24.97 10.92
C ALA A 115 7.78 25.68 11.81
N ASN A 116 7.33 26.61 12.64
CA ASN A 116 8.19 27.31 13.60
C ASN A 116 8.45 26.37 14.80
N GLU A 117 7.81 26.60 15.94
CA GLU A 117 8.05 25.79 17.15
C GLU A 117 7.33 24.44 17.17
N SER A 118 6.34 24.22 16.29
CA SER A 118 5.50 23.01 16.29
C SER A 118 6.05 21.86 15.43
N ARG A 119 7.34 21.87 15.11
CA ARG A 119 7.99 20.78 14.34
C ARG A 119 7.85 19.41 14.98
N GLY A 120 7.82 19.35 16.32
CA GLY A 120 7.57 18.13 17.07
C GLY A 120 6.23 17.47 16.72
N VAL A 121 5.21 18.25 16.34
CA VAL A 121 3.90 17.73 15.94
C VAL A 121 3.97 17.08 14.56
N LEU A 122 4.74 17.64 13.64
CA LEU A 122 4.96 17.06 12.31
C LEU A 122 5.76 15.74 12.37
N LEU A 123 6.58 15.53 13.42
CA LEU A 123 7.22 14.22 13.63
C LEU A 123 6.20 13.08 13.80
N MET A 124 5.03 13.36 14.37
CA MET A 124 3.97 12.35 14.52
C MET A 124 3.42 11.89 13.18
N VAL A 125 3.49 12.74 12.14
CA VAL A 125 3.11 12.37 10.77
C VAL A 125 4.05 11.29 10.25
N TYR A 126 5.36 11.34 10.52
CA TYR A 126 6.28 10.27 10.12
C TYR A 126 5.85 8.92 10.69
N ILE A 127 5.37 8.88 11.93
CA ILE A 127 4.87 7.64 12.54
C ILE A 127 3.67 7.10 11.75
N LEU A 128 2.72 7.95 11.35
CA LEU A 128 1.58 7.54 10.50
C LEU A 128 2.04 6.99 9.14
N ILE A 129 3.04 7.63 8.52
CA ILE A 129 3.64 7.16 7.27
C ILE A 129 4.26 5.78 7.46
N LEU A 130 4.98 5.56 8.56
CA LEU A 130 5.62 4.27 8.85
C LEU A 130 4.61 3.15 9.12
N ILE A 131 3.52 3.44 9.84
CA ILE A 131 2.43 2.48 10.08
C ILE A 131 1.84 1.97 8.76
N PHE A 132 1.68 2.86 7.77
CA PHE A 132 1.24 2.47 6.44
C PHE A 132 2.20 1.47 5.77
N GLY A 133 3.50 1.59 6.04
CA GLY A 133 4.53 0.71 5.50
C GLY A 133 4.58 -0.70 6.13
N ILE A 134 4.17 -0.86 7.40
CA ILE A 134 4.32 -2.12 8.17
C ILE A 134 3.71 -3.33 7.46
N TYR A 135 2.51 -3.16 6.89
CA TYR A 135 1.75 -4.27 6.33
C TYR A 135 2.24 -4.75 4.95
N LYS A 136 3.13 -4.00 4.30
CA LYS A 136 3.52 -4.29 2.92
C LYS A 136 5.02 -4.36 2.66
N LEU A 137 5.81 -3.56 3.36
CA LEU A 137 7.23 -3.49 3.07
C LEU A 137 7.95 -4.75 3.58
N ASN A 138 8.99 -5.14 2.84
CA ASN A 138 10.00 -6.07 3.32
C ASN A 138 11.01 -5.31 4.20
N THR A 139 11.77 -6.02 5.04
CA THR A 139 12.78 -5.43 5.94
C THR A 139 13.72 -4.48 5.21
N ARG A 140 14.20 -4.85 4.01
CA ARG A 140 15.08 -4.01 3.19
C ARG A 140 14.40 -2.73 2.71
N SER A 141 13.15 -2.81 2.28
CA SER A 141 12.37 -1.65 1.87
C SER A 141 12.08 -0.72 3.04
N PHE A 142 11.86 -1.29 4.23
CA PHE A 142 11.65 -0.50 5.45
C PHE A 142 12.92 0.26 5.83
N LEU A 143 14.09 -0.40 5.77
CA LEU A 143 15.38 0.22 5.99
C LEU A 143 15.65 1.33 4.97
N TYR A 144 15.33 1.12 3.70
CA TYR A 144 15.43 2.15 2.66
C TYR A 144 14.60 3.40 3.00
N VAL A 145 13.31 3.23 3.34
CA VAL A 145 12.44 4.35 3.71
C VAL A 145 12.93 5.04 4.99
N SER A 146 13.51 4.29 5.93
CA SER A 146 14.06 4.83 7.18
C SER A 146 15.28 5.70 6.93
N VAL A 147 16.24 5.19 6.15
CA VAL A 147 17.42 5.97 5.74
C VAL A 147 17.00 7.20 4.94
N PHE A 148 16.06 7.02 4.01
CA PHE A 148 15.52 8.12 3.22
C PHE A 148 14.94 9.22 4.11
N THR A 149 14.08 8.85 5.08
CA THR A 149 13.50 9.77 6.07
C THR A 149 14.58 10.55 6.84
N LEU A 150 15.59 9.85 7.36
CA LEU A 150 16.69 10.47 8.13
C LEU A 150 17.50 11.44 7.30
N VAL A 151 17.78 11.11 6.04
CA VAL A 151 18.50 11.97 5.12
C VAL A 151 17.67 13.21 4.80
N THR A 152 16.39 13.07 4.46
CA THR A 152 15.52 14.24 4.19
C THR A 152 15.38 15.15 5.41
N TYR A 153 15.22 14.60 6.61
CA TYR A 153 15.12 15.44 7.81
C TYR A 153 16.48 16.06 8.18
N GLY A 154 17.59 15.35 7.97
CA GLY A 154 18.94 15.92 8.13
C GLY A 154 19.23 17.05 7.15
N ILE A 155 18.74 16.95 5.91
CA ILE A 155 18.81 18.03 4.91
C ILE A 155 17.98 19.23 5.38
N ASP A 156 16.78 19.00 5.92
CA ASP A 156 15.92 20.09 6.44
C ASP A 156 16.64 20.85 7.57
N ILE A 157 17.28 20.15 8.51
CA ILE A 157 18.11 20.75 9.56
C ILE A 157 19.30 21.54 8.97
N ALA A 158 19.95 21.02 7.93
CA ALA A 158 21.07 21.70 7.27
C ALA A 158 20.65 22.99 6.55
N ILE A 159 19.52 22.95 5.85
CA ILE A 159 18.91 24.13 5.21
C ILE A 159 18.55 25.14 6.30
N LEU A 160 17.92 24.68 7.37
CA LEU A 160 17.51 25.55 8.48
C LEU A 160 18.68 26.26 9.13
N ARG A 161 19.79 25.55 9.36
CA ARG A 161 21.03 26.12 9.90
C ARG A 161 21.58 27.25 9.01
N HIS A 162 21.36 27.18 7.69
CA HIS A 162 21.85 28.20 6.77
C HIS A 162 20.90 29.40 6.66
N PHE A 163 19.58 29.18 6.65
CA PHE A 163 18.59 30.23 6.36
C PHE A 163 17.92 30.86 7.61
N ARG A 164 17.85 30.18 8.75
CA ARG A 164 17.13 30.63 9.97
C ARG A 164 17.83 30.19 11.27
N ALA A 165 19.15 30.39 11.36
CA ALA A 165 19.93 30.00 12.54
C ALA A 165 19.50 30.69 13.85
N GLU A 166 18.96 31.91 13.78
CA GLU A 166 18.66 32.73 14.98
C GLU A 166 17.30 32.42 15.63
N ASN A 167 16.36 31.83 14.89
CA ASN A 167 14.98 31.60 15.38
C ASN A 167 14.73 30.16 15.85
N VAL A 168 15.73 29.27 15.78
CA VAL A 168 15.54 27.84 16.10
C VAL A 168 16.64 27.28 16.97
N ASN A 169 16.21 26.58 18.03
CA ASN A 169 17.09 25.81 18.89
C ASN A 169 17.58 24.53 18.19
N LEU A 170 18.72 24.60 17.50
CA LEU A 170 19.34 23.46 16.80
C LEU A 170 19.54 22.24 17.72
N ASN A 171 19.78 22.45 19.02
CA ASN A 171 19.90 21.37 20.00
C ASN A 171 18.63 20.50 20.09
N ILE A 172 17.44 21.12 20.03
CA ILE A 172 16.16 20.41 20.07
C ILE A 172 15.97 19.65 18.75
N GLU A 173 16.34 20.22 17.62
CA GLU A 173 16.27 19.56 16.30
C GLU A 173 17.17 18.32 16.23
N TYR A 174 18.40 18.39 16.73
CA TYR A 174 19.28 17.22 16.81
C TYR A 174 18.72 16.14 17.73
N LEU A 175 18.10 16.53 18.86
CA LEU A 175 17.44 15.59 19.76
C LEU A 175 16.23 14.94 19.07
N GLN A 176 15.41 15.71 18.36
CA GLN A 176 14.28 15.21 17.57
C GLN A 176 14.73 14.26 16.46
N TRP A 177 15.83 14.59 15.77
CA TRP A 177 16.44 13.73 14.74
C TRP A 177 16.96 12.41 15.33
N LEU A 178 17.60 12.46 16.50
CA LEU A 178 18.04 11.28 17.23
C LEU A 178 16.84 10.42 17.65
N VAL A 179 15.80 11.01 18.24
CA VAL A 179 14.57 10.30 18.62
C VAL A 179 13.92 9.65 17.40
N LEU A 180 13.79 10.37 16.28
CA LEU A 180 13.26 9.83 15.04
C LEU A 180 14.10 8.65 14.54
N SER A 181 15.43 8.72 14.64
CA SER A 181 16.33 7.61 14.26
C SER A 181 16.09 6.35 15.09
N LEU A 182 15.92 6.49 16.41
CA LEU A 182 15.61 5.37 17.30
C LEU A 182 14.25 4.75 16.97
N VAL A 183 13.23 5.59 16.74
CA VAL A 183 11.90 5.13 16.33
C VAL A 183 11.99 4.38 15.00
N LEU A 184 12.72 4.89 14.01
CA LEU A 184 12.91 4.24 12.72
C LEU A 184 13.61 2.89 12.83
N ILE A 185 14.65 2.78 13.67
CA ILE A 185 15.32 1.50 13.95
C ILE A 185 14.33 0.50 14.54
N ALA A 186 13.57 0.90 15.56
CA ALA A 186 12.57 0.05 16.20
C ALA A 186 11.51 -0.42 15.18
N PHE A 187 10.98 0.50 14.38
CA PHE A 187 10.01 0.19 13.34
C PHE A 187 10.59 -0.70 12.23
N SER A 188 11.88 -0.58 11.91
CA SER A 188 12.56 -1.47 10.95
C SER A 188 12.67 -2.89 11.47
N ILE A 189 12.93 -3.06 12.77
CA ILE A 189 12.95 -4.38 13.42
C ILE A 189 11.53 -4.97 13.43
N ILE A 190 10.54 -4.19 13.89
CA ILE A 190 9.13 -4.61 13.96
C ILE A 190 8.59 -4.98 12.58
N GLY A 191 8.79 -4.10 11.59
CA GLY A 191 8.39 -4.33 10.20
C GLY A 191 9.08 -5.55 9.60
N GLY A 192 10.35 -5.78 9.93
CA GLY A 192 11.09 -6.96 9.51
C GLY A 192 10.58 -8.26 10.12
N HIS A 193 10.23 -8.26 11.41
CA HIS A 193 9.64 -9.41 12.08
C HIS A 193 8.27 -9.75 11.49
N ILE A 194 7.42 -8.74 11.27
CA ILE A 194 6.09 -8.91 10.67
C ILE A 194 6.20 -9.41 9.23
N SER A 195 7.17 -8.91 8.45
CA SER A 195 7.43 -9.43 7.10
C SER A 195 7.82 -10.91 7.13
N SER A 196 8.65 -11.31 8.10
CA SER A 196 9.06 -12.71 8.30
C SER A 196 7.88 -13.60 8.72
N LEU A 197 7.03 -13.14 9.63
CA LEU A 197 5.81 -13.85 10.04
C LEU A 197 4.88 -14.09 8.84
N ARG A 198 4.67 -13.09 7.98
CA ARG A 198 3.87 -13.26 6.75
C ARG A 198 4.48 -14.28 5.79
N LYS A 199 5.81 -14.29 5.66
CA LYS A 199 6.52 -15.27 4.82
C LYS A 199 6.30 -16.68 5.37
N ASN A 200 6.45 -16.86 6.68
CA ASN A 200 6.27 -18.15 7.34
C ASN A 200 4.81 -18.63 7.22
N LEU A 201 3.83 -17.77 7.43
CA LEU A 201 2.41 -18.11 7.25
C LEU A 201 2.09 -18.59 5.83
N ARG A 202 2.69 -17.97 4.79
CA ARG A 202 2.52 -18.42 3.41
C ARG A 202 3.16 -19.78 3.16
N ILE A 203 4.35 -20.01 3.72
CA ILE A 203 5.03 -21.31 3.62
C ILE A 203 4.16 -22.37 4.29
N SER A 204 3.72 -22.14 5.53
CA SER A 204 2.87 -23.08 6.26
C SER A 204 1.53 -23.36 5.57
N GLN A 205 0.88 -22.35 4.97
CA GLN A 205 -0.31 -22.57 4.15
C GLN A 205 -0.03 -23.47 2.95
N SER A 206 1.09 -23.24 2.24
CA SER A 206 1.46 -24.06 1.08
C SER A 206 1.82 -25.51 1.47
N GLU A 207 2.44 -25.70 2.64
CA GLU A 207 2.76 -27.03 3.17
C GLU A 207 1.48 -27.76 3.59
N LEU A 208 0.53 -27.05 4.18
CA LEU A 208 -0.78 -27.61 4.55
C LEU A 208 -1.59 -28.00 3.31
N GLU A 209 -1.64 -27.14 2.28
CA GLU A 209 -2.29 -27.46 1.01
C GLU A 209 -1.66 -28.69 0.34
N LYS A 210 -0.33 -28.79 0.34
CA LYS A 210 0.38 -29.97 -0.16
C LYS A 210 0.05 -31.23 0.64
N SER A 211 0.05 -31.15 1.96
CA SER A 211 -0.24 -32.30 2.82
C SER A 211 -1.69 -32.79 2.64
N VAL A 212 -2.64 -31.86 2.50
CA VAL A 212 -4.03 -32.18 2.17
C VAL A 212 -4.14 -32.81 0.78
N ALA A 213 -3.39 -32.29 -0.21
CA ALA A 213 -3.35 -32.89 -1.55
C ALA A 213 -2.77 -34.31 -1.53
N THR A 214 -1.69 -34.56 -0.79
CA THR A 214 -1.10 -35.89 -0.61
C THR A 214 -2.08 -36.85 0.07
N ILE A 215 -2.74 -36.44 1.17
CA ILE A 215 -3.77 -37.27 1.83
C ILE A 215 -4.93 -37.56 0.89
N LYS A 216 -5.35 -36.58 0.08
CA LYS A 216 -6.40 -36.80 -0.92
C LYS A 216 -5.97 -37.80 -1.99
N GLU A 217 -4.72 -37.75 -2.43
CA GLU A 217 -4.16 -38.71 -3.40
C GLU A 217 -4.06 -40.13 -2.80
N MET A 218 -3.58 -40.25 -1.55
CA MET A 218 -3.56 -41.51 -0.81
C MET A 218 -4.96 -42.04 -0.51
N SER A 219 -5.95 -41.17 -0.25
CA SER A 219 -7.36 -41.54 -0.06
C SER A 219 -8.02 -42.08 -1.34
N ILE A 220 -7.50 -41.73 -2.51
CA ILE A 220 -8.04 -42.16 -3.80
C ILE A 220 -7.50 -43.55 -4.19
N ARG A 221 -6.34 -43.98 -3.67
CA ARG A 221 -5.74 -45.29 -3.92
C ARG A 221 -5.68 -46.12 -2.63
N ASP A 222 -6.33 -47.28 -2.64
CA ASP A 222 -6.26 -48.24 -1.56
C ASP A 222 -4.80 -48.71 -1.36
N GLU A 223 -4.21 -48.38 -0.21
CA GLU A 223 -2.81 -48.67 0.12
C GLU A 223 -2.48 -50.17 0.11
N LEU A 224 -3.48 -51.05 0.28
CA LEU A 224 -3.28 -52.49 0.34
C LEU A 224 -3.21 -53.15 -1.05
N THR A 225 -3.73 -52.51 -2.09
CA THR A 225 -3.86 -53.11 -3.43
C THR A 225 -3.40 -52.20 -4.57
N GLY A 226 -3.18 -50.90 -4.32
CA GLY A 226 -2.84 -49.90 -5.34
C GLY A 226 -4.00 -49.51 -6.26
N VAL A 227 -5.18 -50.08 -6.06
CA VAL A 227 -6.39 -49.85 -6.86
C VAL A 227 -7.20 -48.68 -6.29
N TYR A 228 -8.05 -48.05 -7.09
CA TYR A 228 -8.89 -46.94 -6.65
C TYR A 228 -9.82 -47.34 -5.48
N ASN A 229 -9.88 -46.49 -4.45
CA ASN A 229 -10.71 -46.69 -3.26
C ASN A 229 -12.19 -46.86 -3.65
N ARG A 230 -12.89 -47.82 -3.02
CA ARG A 230 -14.31 -48.12 -3.23
C ARG A 230 -15.20 -46.88 -3.27
N ARG A 231 -14.94 -45.89 -2.42
CA ARG A 231 -15.72 -44.63 -2.37
C ARG A 231 -15.54 -43.79 -3.64
N HIS A 232 -14.32 -43.74 -4.17
CA HIS A 232 -14.01 -43.03 -5.42
C HIS A 232 -14.58 -43.76 -6.65
N LEU A 233 -14.52 -45.10 -6.66
CA LEU A 233 -15.11 -45.91 -7.71
C LEU A 233 -16.64 -45.69 -7.81
N MET A 234 -17.30 -45.57 -6.65
CA MET A 234 -18.75 -45.35 -6.59
C MET A 234 -19.16 -43.94 -7.07
N GLU A 235 -18.39 -42.91 -6.69
CA GLU A 235 -18.60 -41.54 -7.21
C GLU A 235 -18.39 -41.46 -8.72
N LEU A 236 -17.38 -42.15 -9.27
CA LEU A 236 -17.12 -42.18 -10.71
C LEU A 236 -18.26 -42.88 -11.48
N LEU A 237 -18.77 -43.99 -10.92
CA LEU A 237 -19.92 -44.73 -11.46
C LEU A 237 -21.20 -43.89 -11.44
N GLU A 238 -21.47 -43.14 -10.37
CA GLU A 238 -22.60 -42.20 -10.32
C GLU A 238 -22.47 -41.08 -11.37
N HIS A 239 -21.24 -40.57 -11.55
CA HIS A 239 -20.98 -39.51 -12.52
C HIS A 239 -21.22 -39.98 -13.97
N GLU A 240 -20.76 -41.19 -14.30
CA GLU A 240 -21.00 -41.80 -15.62
C GLU A 240 -22.46 -42.22 -15.79
N HIS A 241 -23.12 -42.72 -14.74
CA HIS A 241 -24.56 -42.99 -14.78
C HIS A 241 -25.36 -41.74 -15.10
N HIS A 242 -25.02 -40.59 -14.51
CA HIS A 242 -25.62 -39.31 -14.84
C HIS A 242 -25.25 -38.76 -16.23
N ARG A 243 -24.07 -39.07 -16.79
CA ARG A 243 -23.75 -38.76 -18.20
C ARG A 243 -24.64 -39.54 -19.14
N ILE A 244 -24.72 -40.86 -18.94
CA ILE A 244 -25.52 -41.76 -19.77
C ILE A 244 -27.02 -41.43 -19.64
N SER A 245 -27.51 -41.14 -18.44
CA SER A 245 -28.92 -40.76 -18.23
C SER A 245 -29.29 -39.41 -18.85
N ARG A 246 -28.32 -38.55 -19.17
CA ARG A 246 -28.53 -37.26 -19.84
C ARG A 246 -28.46 -37.34 -21.37
N GLY A 247 -28.22 -38.53 -21.93
CA GLY A 247 -28.37 -38.80 -23.36
C GLY A 247 -27.41 -38.03 -24.27
N ILE A 248 -26.10 -38.09 -23.97
CA ILE A 248 -25.03 -37.87 -24.95
C ILE A 248 -24.19 -39.15 -25.05
#